data_AF-A0A4Q4STH7-F1
#
_entry.id   AF-A0A4Q4STH7-F1
#
_cell.length_a   1.000
_cell.length_b   1.000
_cell.length_c   1.000
_cell.angle_alpha   90.00
_cell.angle_beta   90.00
_cell.angle_gamma   90.00
#
_symmetry.space_group_name_H-M   'P 1'
#
loop_
_entity.id
_entity.type
_entity.pdbx_description
1 polymer ?
#
loop_
_entity_poly.entity_id
_entity_poly.type
_entity_poly.pdbx_seq_one_letter_code
_entity_poly.pdbx_strand_id
1 'polypeptide(L)'
;MLTALDLRVNEQTEGPGPILKAMRQLLTHVKSPNLWTKLERLGPNYRRDVAMQNSIIRNQLLPQIRQQLCTEASTNSHKTVISLALDEFRNESGKRNSKEPSPEFIDIVESQLRLFISAGHDTTAQAIINKNADILTRLRAEHDQVLGANPGVAIQTLSQHPHKLNNMPYTTAVIKETLRLHPLGSTFRRGSPTFHFVHEGISYPTENALIQTNPTVVHLRSDLWPRATEFLPERFLVADDNPLRPVKNAWRAFELGHTRCIGEELAMMEMKLALVLTVRELEFDFDWEGWHKQQYVCSSLHFLGFDAIYFD
;
A
#
# COMPACT_ATOMS: atom_id res chain seq x y z
N MET A 1 12.28 3.23 -4.66
CA MET A 1 13.11 3.94 -3.66
C MET A 1 12.38 3.84 -2.33
N LEU A 2 13.01 3.29 -1.29
CA LEU A 2 12.38 3.25 0.03
C LEU A 2 12.55 4.62 0.70
N THR A 3 11.57 5.49 0.50
CA THR A 3 11.50 6.85 1.07
C THR A 3 11.63 6.86 2.60
N ALA A 4 11.38 5.73 3.26
CA ALA A 4 11.55 5.57 4.70
C ALA A 4 13.02 5.62 5.18
N LEU A 5 13.98 5.22 4.35
CA LEU A 5 15.40 5.03 4.72
C LEU A 5 16.40 5.74 3.82
N ASP A 6 15.94 6.36 2.72
CA ASP A 6 16.79 6.76 1.59
C ASP A 6 17.64 5.60 1.04
N LEU A 7 17.09 4.38 1.14
CA LEU A 7 17.74 3.16 0.68
C LEU A 7 17.28 2.85 -0.75
N ARG A 8 18.26 2.68 -1.65
CA ARG A 8 18.07 2.08 -2.96
C ARG A 8 18.44 0.60 -2.89
N VAL A 9 17.44 -0.27 -2.93
CA VAL A 9 17.61 -1.74 -2.91
C VAL A 9 17.72 -2.33 -4.32
N ASN A 10 17.45 -1.52 -5.37
CA ASN A 10 17.53 -1.88 -6.79
C ASN A 10 16.79 -3.17 -7.22
N GLU A 11 15.78 -3.60 -6.45
CA GLU A 11 15.08 -4.87 -6.70
C GLU A 11 14.32 -4.89 -8.03
N GLN A 12 14.00 -3.71 -8.58
CA GLN A 12 13.35 -3.55 -9.88
C GLN A 12 14.26 -3.90 -11.07
N THR A 13 15.58 -3.78 -10.92
CA THR A 13 16.56 -4.02 -11.99
C THR A 13 17.43 -5.24 -11.75
N GLU A 14 17.74 -5.55 -10.49
CA GLU A 14 18.66 -6.63 -10.11
C GLU A 14 17.93 -7.89 -9.62
N GLY A 15 16.60 -7.83 -9.50
CA GLY A 15 15.77 -8.93 -9.00
C GLY A 15 15.66 -8.96 -7.47
N PRO A 16 15.04 -10.00 -6.89
CA PRO A 16 14.67 -10.00 -5.48
C PRO A 16 15.90 -10.05 -4.55
N GLY A 17 16.10 -8.96 -3.82
CA GLY A 17 17.17 -8.80 -2.84
C GLY A 17 16.96 -9.61 -1.56
N PRO A 18 17.92 -9.58 -0.62
CA PRO A 18 17.83 -10.34 0.64
C PRO A 18 16.63 -9.94 1.51
N ILE A 19 16.28 -8.64 1.53
CA ILE A 19 15.16 -8.12 2.33
C ILE A 19 13.84 -8.67 1.77
N LEU A 20 13.58 -8.52 0.47
CA LEU A 20 12.35 -9.02 -0.16
C LEU A 20 12.21 -10.53 -0.05
N LYS A 21 13.30 -11.30 -0.23
CA LYS A 21 13.29 -12.76 -0.03
C LYS A 21 12.90 -13.15 1.39
N ALA A 22 13.52 -12.51 2.39
CA ALA A 22 13.21 -12.78 3.79
C ALA A 22 11.78 -12.38 4.17
N MET A 23 11.28 -11.24 3.65
CA MET A 23 9.90 -10.82 3.85
C MET A 23 8.90 -11.80 3.23
N ARG A 24 9.13 -12.23 1.98
CA ARG A 24 8.29 -13.25 1.33
C ARG A 24 8.27 -14.56 2.09
N GLN A 25 9.43 -15.00 2.61
CA GLN A 25 9.49 -16.19 3.45
C GLN A 25 8.67 -16.04 4.74
N LEU A 26 8.75 -14.88 5.41
CA LEU A 26 7.93 -14.59 6.59
C LEU A 26 6.44 -14.58 6.30
N LEU A 27 6.01 -14.17 5.11
CA LEU A 27 4.59 -14.22 4.72
C LEU A 27 4.04 -15.65 4.68
N THR A 28 4.85 -16.65 4.36
CA THR A 28 4.41 -18.06 4.38
C THR A 28 4.01 -18.57 5.77
N HIS A 29 4.43 -17.85 6.82
CA HIS A 29 4.09 -18.12 8.22
C HIS A 29 2.81 -17.43 8.71
N VAL A 30 2.21 -16.57 7.88
CA VAL A 30 0.95 -15.89 8.18
C VAL A 30 -0.21 -16.86 7.92
N LYS A 31 -0.46 -17.70 8.93
CA LYS A 31 -1.54 -18.70 8.93
C LYS A 31 -2.66 -18.34 9.91
N SER A 32 -3.89 -18.69 9.54
CA SER A 32 -5.06 -18.54 10.41
C SER A 32 -4.84 -19.26 11.75
N PRO A 33 -5.21 -18.63 12.88
CA PRO A 33 -4.97 -19.20 14.19
C PRO A 33 -5.85 -20.45 14.42
N ASN A 34 -5.23 -21.60 14.60
CA ASN A 34 -5.86 -22.86 14.98
C ASN A 34 -4.92 -23.68 15.89
N LEU A 35 -5.37 -24.82 16.41
CA LEU A 35 -4.56 -25.63 17.31
C LEU A 35 -3.26 -26.11 16.65
N TRP A 36 -3.31 -26.51 15.37
CA TRP A 36 -2.15 -26.98 14.62
C TRP A 36 -1.10 -25.89 14.43
N THR A 37 -1.50 -24.71 13.97
CA THR A 37 -0.61 -23.56 13.78
C THR A 37 -0.04 -23.05 15.10
N LYS A 38 -0.80 -23.15 16.21
CA LYS A 38 -0.25 -22.88 17.54
C LYS A 38 0.87 -23.86 17.91
N LEU A 39 0.67 -25.16 17.68
CA LEU A 39 1.69 -26.18 17.93
C LEU A 39 2.91 -26.00 17.02
N GLU A 40 2.70 -25.72 15.73
CA GLU A 40 3.76 -25.42 14.76
C GLU A 40 4.61 -24.23 15.22
N ARG A 41 3.98 -23.14 15.70
CA ARG A 41 4.65 -21.94 16.22
C ARG A 41 5.48 -22.18 17.48
N LEU A 42 5.14 -23.21 18.26
CA LEU A 42 5.94 -23.65 19.41
C LEU A 42 7.15 -24.50 18.99
N GLY A 43 7.11 -25.06 17.78
CA GLY A 43 8.16 -25.91 17.24
C GLY A 43 9.49 -25.17 17.04
N PRO A 44 10.64 -25.84 17.26
CA PRO A 44 11.96 -25.22 17.10
C PRO A 44 12.26 -24.82 15.66
N ASN A 45 11.75 -25.56 14.67
CA ASN A 45 11.97 -25.26 13.25
C ASN A 45 11.33 -23.94 12.84
N TYR A 46 10.06 -23.72 13.22
CA TYR A 46 9.38 -22.46 13.00
C TYR A 46 10.13 -21.30 13.64
N ARG A 47 10.49 -21.43 14.93
CA ARG A 47 11.20 -20.38 15.66
C ARG A 47 12.56 -20.06 15.05
N ARG A 48 13.30 -21.08 14.60
CA ARG A 48 14.59 -20.91 13.92
C ARG A 48 14.44 -20.19 12.59
N ASP A 49 13.48 -20.58 11.75
CA ASP A 49 13.26 -19.93 10.45
C ASP A 49 12.83 -18.47 10.63
N VAL A 50 11.85 -18.21 11.50
CA VAL A 50 11.43 -16.82 11.80
C VAL A 50 12.60 -15.99 12.36
N ALA A 51 13.41 -16.55 13.26
CA ALA A 51 14.60 -15.85 13.77
C ALA A 51 15.65 -15.58 12.68
N MET A 52 15.86 -16.54 11.77
CA MET A 52 16.79 -16.40 10.64
C MET A 52 16.33 -15.34 9.65
N GLN A 53 15.07 -15.36 9.22
CA GLN A 53 14.57 -14.32 8.29
C GLN A 53 14.58 -12.94 8.95
N ASN A 54 14.24 -12.86 10.24
CA ASN A 54 14.32 -11.62 10.98
C ASN A 54 15.75 -11.11 11.11
N SER A 55 16.75 -11.97 11.31
CA SER A 55 18.15 -11.52 11.40
C SER A 55 18.66 -10.98 10.06
N ILE A 56 18.26 -11.58 8.93
CA ILE A 56 18.62 -11.09 7.59
C ILE A 56 18.13 -9.64 7.40
N ILE A 57 16.87 -9.38 7.69
CA ILE A 57 16.29 -8.04 7.55
C ILE A 57 16.95 -7.07 8.54
N ARG A 58 17.12 -7.49 9.80
CA ARG A 58 17.71 -6.67 10.88
C ARG A 58 19.13 -6.24 10.54
N ASN A 59 19.94 -7.15 10.03
CA ASN A 59 21.33 -6.90 9.66
C ASN A 59 21.47 -5.88 8.52
N GLN A 60 20.45 -5.75 7.67
CA GLN A 60 20.43 -4.75 6.58
C GLN A 60 19.94 -3.39 7.07
N LEU A 61 18.93 -3.35 7.95
CA LEU A 61 18.32 -2.11 8.41
C LEU A 61 19.10 -1.42 9.54
N LEU A 62 19.62 -2.19 10.50
CA LEU A 62 20.31 -1.64 11.68
C LEU A 62 21.47 -0.70 11.35
N PRO A 63 22.38 -1.01 10.41
CA PRO A 63 23.48 -0.12 10.08
C PRO A 63 22.98 1.25 9.60
N GLN A 64 21.87 1.29 8.85
CA GLN A 64 21.30 2.52 8.34
C GLN A 64 20.61 3.35 9.43
N ILE A 65 19.88 2.68 10.33
CA ILE A 65 19.29 3.33 11.50
C ILE A 65 20.39 3.95 12.37
N ARG A 66 21.48 3.21 12.62
CA ARG A 66 22.63 3.70 13.39
C ARG A 66 23.35 4.84 12.69
N GLN A 67 23.53 4.78 11.38
CA GLN A 67 24.12 5.86 10.60
C GLN A 67 23.29 7.15 10.71
N GLN A 68 21.96 7.05 10.60
CA GLN A 68 21.07 8.21 10.77
C GLN A 68 21.03 8.73 12.21
N LEU A 69 21.24 7.88 13.21
CA LEU A 69 21.40 8.29 14.61
C LEU A 69 22.67 9.12 14.84
N CYS A 70 23.79 8.69 14.25
CA CYS A 70 25.10 9.33 14.40
C CYS A 70 25.25 10.60 13.57
N THR A 71 24.51 10.72 12.47
CA THR A 71 24.54 11.93 11.64
C THR A 71 23.66 12.98 12.33
N GLU A 72 24.28 14.01 12.92
CA GLU A 72 23.55 15.21 13.36
C GLU A 72 22.76 15.74 12.16
N ALA A 73 21.50 16.14 12.41
CA ALA A 73 20.57 16.55 11.38
C ALA A 73 21.18 17.64 10.49
N SER A 74 21.78 17.25 9.36
CA SER A 74 22.26 18.22 8.40
C SER A 74 21.02 18.95 7.89
N THR A 75 21.02 20.27 7.99
CA THR A 75 19.91 21.16 7.65
C THR A 75 19.48 21.08 6.18
N ASN A 76 20.20 20.33 5.35
CA ASN A 76 19.97 20.13 3.92
C ASN A 76 19.63 18.69 3.49
N SER A 77 19.53 17.72 4.40
CA SER A 77 19.13 16.35 4.04
C SER A 77 17.61 16.21 3.99
N HIS A 78 17.09 15.51 2.97
CA HIS A 78 15.67 15.16 2.91
C HIS A 78 15.24 14.43 4.20
N LYS A 79 14.12 14.87 4.79
CA LYS A 79 13.58 14.26 6.01
C LYS A 79 12.93 12.92 5.67
N THR A 80 13.53 11.83 6.14
CA THR A 80 12.96 10.49 6.10
C THR A 80 12.03 10.25 7.30
N VAL A 81 11.18 9.23 7.23
CA VAL A 81 10.31 8.82 8.36
C VAL A 81 11.13 8.54 9.63
N ILE A 82 12.33 7.97 9.48
CA ILE A 82 13.23 7.72 10.61
C ILE A 82 13.79 9.02 11.16
N SER A 83 14.28 9.92 10.31
CA SER A 83 14.82 11.20 10.79
C SER A 83 13.79 11.96 11.63
N LEU A 84 12.51 11.91 11.24
CA LEU A 84 11.41 12.49 12.02
C LEU A 84 11.19 11.76 13.36
N ALA A 85 11.21 10.43 13.38
CA ALA A 85 11.10 9.66 14.61
C ALA A 85 12.29 9.91 15.57
N LEU A 86 13.49 10.07 15.03
CA LEU A 86 14.70 10.37 15.78
C LEU A 86 14.71 11.81 16.31
N ASP A 87 14.24 12.78 15.52
CA ASP A 87 14.10 14.16 15.93
C ASP A 87 13.10 14.29 17.09
N GLU A 88 11.97 13.58 17.02
CA GLU A 88 11.01 13.53 18.13
C GLU A 88 11.62 12.88 19.38
N PHE A 89 12.33 11.76 19.22
CA PHE A 89 13.04 11.12 20.33
C PHE A 89 14.07 12.06 20.98
N ARG A 90 14.82 12.83 20.20
CA ARG A 90 15.78 13.83 20.69
C ARG A 90 15.07 14.95 21.45
N ASN A 91 13.92 15.43 20.95
CA ASN A 91 13.10 16.44 21.62
C ASN A 91 12.55 15.95 22.98
N GLU A 92 12.13 14.69 23.06
CA GLU A 92 11.70 14.08 24.33
C GLU A 92 12.87 13.79 25.28
N SER A 93 14.01 13.35 24.73
CA SER A 93 15.22 13.02 25.47
C SER A 93 15.94 14.26 26.03
N GLY A 94 15.87 15.41 25.34
CA GLY A 94 16.29 16.70 25.88
C GLY A 94 15.52 17.10 27.15
N LYS A 95 14.33 16.54 27.37
CA LYS A 95 13.56 16.68 28.63
C LYS A 95 13.92 15.63 29.68
N ARG A 96 14.61 14.54 29.30
CA ARG A 96 14.91 13.35 30.14
C ARG A 96 16.39 13.07 30.41
N ASN A 97 17.32 13.91 29.93
CA ASN A 97 18.79 13.76 30.10
C ASN A 97 19.40 12.43 29.58
N SER A 98 18.73 11.72 28.66
CA SER A 98 19.27 10.53 27.98
C SER A 98 19.92 10.91 26.66
N LYS A 99 21.21 10.57 26.45
CA LYS A 99 21.94 10.87 25.21
C LYS A 99 21.81 9.79 24.12
N GLU A 100 21.53 8.54 24.50
CA GLU A 100 21.43 7.42 23.57
C GLU A 100 20.01 6.84 23.51
N PRO A 101 19.56 6.39 22.33
CA PRO A 101 18.29 5.69 22.20
C PRO A 101 18.31 4.36 22.93
N SER A 102 17.21 4.04 23.64
CA SER A 102 17.10 2.75 24.31
C SER A 102 17.03 1.61 23.28
N PRO A 103 17.49 0.39 23.64
CA PRO A 103 17.34 -0.79 22.77
C PRO A 103 15.89 -1.02 22.33
N GLU A 104 14.93 -0.77 23.22
CA GLU A 104 13.49 -0.92 22.95
C GLU A 104 13.03 0.07 21.89
N PHE A 105 13.52 1.32 21.92
CA PHE A 105 13.20 2.31 20.89
C PHE A 105 13.74 1.90 19.52
N ILE A 106 14.96 1.39 19.46
CA ILE A 106 15.56 0.88 18.21
C ILE A 106 14.71 -0.29 17.67
N ASP A 107 14.26 -1.20 18.53
CA ASP A 107 13.40 -2.32 18.15
C ASP A 107 12.04 -1.84 17.60
N ILE A 108 11.46 -0.79 18.19
CA ILE A 108 10.23 -0.16 17.69
C ILE A 108 10.45 0.44 16.31
N VAL A 109 11.49 1.26 16.13
CA VAL A 109 11.82 1.90 14.84
C VAL A 109 12.03 0.84 13.76
N GLU A 110 12.80 -0.21 14.05
CA GLU A 110 13.01 -1.31 13.12
C GLU A 110 11.69 -2.01 12.75
N SER A 111 10.84 -2.29 13.73
CA SER A 111 9.55 -2.94 13.51
C SER A 111 8.62 -2.10 12.63
N GLN A 112 8.57 -0.78 12.86
CA GLN A 112 7.78 0.13 12.04
C GLN A 112 8.33 0.23 10.61
N LEU A 113 9.65 0.22 10.44
CA LEU A 113 10.25 0.25 9.10
C LEU A 113 9.92 -0.98 8.28
N ARG A 114 9.99 -2.17 8.89
CA ARG A 114 9.57 -3.42 8.25
C ARG A 114 8.12 -3.35 7.81
N LEU A 115 7.25 -2.78 8.65
CA LEU A 115 5.84 -2.59 8.34
C LEU A 115 5.67 -1.64 7.14
N PHE A 116 6.33 -0.49 7.11
CA PHE A 116 6.22 0.46 6.00
C PHE A 116 6.75 -0.09 4.68
N ILE A 117 7.88 -0.79 4.70
CA ILE A 117 8.44 -1.44 3.50
C ILE A 117 7.46 -2.47 2.95
N SER A 118 6.95 -3.36 3.82
CA SER A 118 6.04 -4.43 3.43
C SER A 118 4.69 -3.88 2.93
N ALA A 119 4.08 -2.99 3.72
CA ALA A 119 2.77 -2.43 3.39
C ALA A 119 2.81 -1.58 2.12
N GLY A 120 3.83 -0.73 1.93
CA GLY A 120 3.91 0.18 0.78
C GLY A 120 4.31 -0.50 -0.54
N HIS A 121 5.09 -1.59 -0.50
CA HIS A 121 5.58 -2.24 -1.70
C HIS A 121 4.46 -2.95 -2.49
N ASP A 122 3.81 -3.94 -1.88
CA ASP A 122 2.88 -4.81 -2.61
C ASP A 122 1.55 -4.11 -2.93
N THR A 123 1.13 -3.15 -2.10
CA THR A 123 -0.16 -2.47 -2.25
C THR A 123 -0.12 -1.41 -3.36
N THR A 124 0.87 -0.52 -3.36
CA THR A 124 1.00 0.52 -4.39
C THR A 124 1.33 -0.09 -5.76
N ALA A 125 2.12 -1.17 -5.80
CA ALA A 125 2.49 -1.83 -7.06
C ALA A 125 1.30 -2.46 -7.81
N GLN A 126 0.21 -2.79 -7.10
CA GLN A 126 -1.00 -3.37 -7.69
C GLN A 126 -1.95 -2.33 -8.31
N ALA A 127 -1.59 -1.05 -8.33
CA ALA A 127 -2.39 -0.01 -8.98
C ALA A 127 -2.35 -0.17 -10.51
N ILE A 128 -3.32 -0.91 -11.04
CA ILE A 128 -3.41 -1.25 -12.47
C ILE A 128 -4.06 -0.12 -13.29
N ILE A 129 -3.56 0.02 -14.51
CA ILE A 129 -4.06 0.94 -15.55
C ILE A 129 -5.29 0.33 -16.23
N ASN A 130 -6.36 1.13 -16.37
CA ASN A 130 -7.58 0.72 -17.06
C ASN A 130 -7.38 0.72 -18.59
N LYS A 131 -7.87 -0.32 -19.28
CA LYS A 131 -7.76 -0.52 -20.74
C LYS A 131 -8.58 0.44 -21.59
N ASN A 132 -9.49 1.19 -20.97
CA ASN A 132 -10.42 2.02 -21.69
C ASN A 132 -9.67 3.20 -22.35
N ALA A 133 -9.63 3.19 -23.68
CA ALA A 133 -8.95 4.20 -24.48
C ALA A 133 -9.46 5.63 -24.21
N ASP A 134 -10.74 5.80 -23.91
CA ASP A 134 -11.31 7.11 -23.57
C ASP A 134 -10.78 7.61 -22.23
N ILE A 135 -10.62 6.71 -21.25
CA ILE A 135 -10.07 7.05 -19.94
C ILE A 135 -8.59 7.42 -20.07
N LEU A 136 -7.80 6.65 -20.82
CA LEU A 136 -6.40 6.96 -21.08
C LEU A 136 -6.24 8.30 -21.81
N THR A 137 -7.08 8.56 -22.81
CA THR A 137 -7.08 9.83 -23.55
C THR A 137 -7.38 11.01 -22.63
N ARG A 138 -8.37 10.88 -21.74
CA ARG A 138 -8.72 11.93 -20.77
C ARG A 138 -7.67 12.12 -19.69
N LEU A 139 -7.01 11.05 -19.24
CA LEU A 139 -5.85 11.15 -18.34
C LEU A 139 -4.72 11.96 -19.00
N ARG A 140 -4.35 11.62 -20.25
CA ARG A 140 -3.32 12.35 -21.00
C ARG A 140 -3.69 13.82 -21.16
N ALA A 141 -4.93 14.11 -21.54
CA ALA A 141 -5.42 15.47 -21.69
C ALA A 141 -5.32 16.28 -20.38
N GLU A 142 -5.71 15.70 -19.24
CA GLU A 142 -5.54 16.35 -17.93
C GLU A 142 -4.06 16.55 -17.59
N HIS A 143 -3.22 15.55 -17.82
CA HIS A 143 -1.79 15.64 -17.52
C HIS A 143 -1.11 16.73 -18.36
N ASP A 144 -1.42 16.81 -19.65
CA ASP A 144 -0.88 17.82 -20.56
C ASP A 144 -1.38 19.22 -20.20
N GLN A 145 -2.62 19.36 -19.74
CA GLN A 145 -3.15 20.63 -19.23
C GLN A 145 -2.38 21.12 -18.00
N VAL A 146 -2.00 20.22 -17.09
CA VAL A 146 -1.35 20.59 -15.81
C VAL A 146 0.17 20.73 -15.95
N LEU A 147 0.80 19.86 -16.74
CA LEU A 147 2.25 19.71 -16.84
C LEU A 147 2.84 20.22 -18.17
N GLY A 148 1.99 20.58 -19.14
CA GLY A 148 2.38 20.92 -20.51
C GLY A 148 2.53 19.69 -21.39
N ALA A 149 2.41 19.85 -22.70
CA ALA A 149 2.30 18.75 -23.67
C ALA A 149 3.55 17.87 -23.85
N ASN A 150 4.74 18.33 -23.42
CA ASN A 150 5.98 17.56 -23.56
C ASN A 150 6.18 16.64 -22.32
N PRO A 151 6.16 15.30 -22.48
CA PRO A 151 6.39 14.37 -21.37
C PRO A 151 7.77 14.55 -20.73
N GLY A 152 8.80 14.89 -21.51
CA GLY A 152 10.18 15.03 -21.01
C GLY A 152 10.38 16.16 -19.99
N VAL A 153 9.43 17.10 -19.89
CA VAL A 153 9.48 18.22 -18.93
C VAL A 153 8.63 17.93 -17.68
N ALA A 154 7.88 16.83 -17.67
CA ALA A 154 6.97 16.45 -16.58
C ALA A 154 7.70 16.34 -15.23
N ILE A 155 8.80 15.58 -15.21
CA ILE A 155 9.60 15.32 -14.01
C ILE A 155 10.16 16.64 -13.47
N GLN A 156 10.78 17.45 -14.33
CA GLN A 156 11.33 18.75 -13.93
C GLN A 156 10.24 19.68 -13.37
N THR A 157 9.08 19.73 -14.02
CA THR A 157 7.94 20.53 -13.58
C THR A 157 7.44 20.08 -12.21
N LEU A 158 7.33 18.78 -11.98
CA LEU A 158 6.88 18.21 -10.71
C LEU A 158 7.92 18.39 -9.60
N SER A 159 9.22 18.32 -9.90
CA SER A 159 10.27 18.62 -8.93
C SER A 159 10.25 20.08 -8.49
N GLN A 160 9.97 21.01 -9.41
CA GLN A 160 9.87 22.45 -9.10
C GLN A 160 8.52 22.82 -8.46
N HIS A 161 7.43 22.16 -8.86
CA HIS A 161 6.07 22.47 -8.44
C HIS A 161 5.28 21.21 -8.04
N PRO A 162 5.63 20.51 -6.93
CA PRO A 162 4.99 19.25 -6.54
C PRO A 162 3.47 19.37 -6.31
N HIS A 163 3.01 20.54 -5.89
CA HIS A 163 1.59 20.82 -5.65
C HIS A 163 0.72 20.66 -6.89
N LYS A 164 1.29 20.66 -8.11
CA LYS A 164 0.55 20.41 -9.34
C LYS A 164 -0.13 19.03 -9.38
N LEU A 165 0.38 18.04 -8.66
CA LEU A 165 -0.29 16.72 -8.51
C LEU A 165 -1.67 16.81 -7.85
N ASN A 166 -1.93 17.88 -7.09
CA ASN A 166 -3.22 18.11 -6.47
C ASN A 166 -4.26 18.65 -7.48
N ASN A 167 -3.81 19.16 -8.63
CA ASN A 167 -4.65 19.71 -9.68
C ASN A 167 -5.05 18.67 -10.74
N MET A 168 -5.07 17.39 -10.38
CA MET A 168 -5.42 16.27 -11.27
C MET A 168 -6.63 15.48 -10.71
N PRO A 169 -7.83 16.10 -10.67
CA PRO A 169 -9.03 15.47 -10.12
C PRO A 169 -9.46 14.22 -10.88
N TYR A 170 -9.33 14.17 -12.21
CA TYR A 170 -9.69 13.00 -13.01
C TYR A 170 -8.74 11.84 -12.76
N THR A 171 -7.43 12.09 -12.70
CA THR A 171 -6.43 11.08 -12.31
C THR A 171 -6.73 10.53 -10.91
N THR A 172 -7.08 11.41 -9.97
CA THR A 172 -7.51 10.99 -8.63
C THR A 172 -8.75 10.11 -8.69
N ALA A 173 -9.74 10.48 -9.50
CA ALA A 173 -10.97 9.74 -9.67
C ALA A 173 -10.75 8.35 -10.28
N VAL A 174 -9.86 8.24 -11.28
CA VAL A 174 -9.46 6.95 -11.87
C VAL A 174 -8.82 6.05 -10.83
N ILE A 175 -7.87 6.55 -10.04
CA ILE A 175 -7.23 5.77 -8.96
C ILE A 175 -8.29 5.28 -7.96
N LYS A 176 -9.20 6.16 -7.53
CA LYS A 176 -10.26 5.80 -6.58
C LYS A 176 -11.21 4.75 -7.12
N GLU A 177 -11.53 4.81 -8.42
CA GLU A 177 -12.40 3.83 -9.07
C GLU A 177 -11.68 2.49 -9.29
N THR A 178 -10.39 2.51 -9.63
CA THR A 178 -9.56 1.31 -9.67
C THR A 178 -9.54 0.60 -8.32
N LEU A 179 -9.25 1.33 -7.24
CA LEU A 179 -9.24 0.77 -5.88
C LEU A 179 -10.63 0.38 -5.37
N ARG A 180 -11.69 0.92 -5.97
CA ARG A 180 -13.06 0.51 -5.66
C ARG A 180 -13.35 -0.89 -6.21
N LEU A 181 -13.09 -1.10 -7.49
CA LEU A 181 -13.36 -2.37 -8.18
C LEU A 181 -12.32 -3.44 -7.85
N HIS A 182 -11.07 -3.04 -7.63
CA HIS A 182 -9.94 -3.91 -7.32
C HIS A 182 -9.30 -3.49 -6.00
N PRO A 183 -10.02 -3.63 -4.86
CA PRO A 183 -9.44 -3.31 -3.56
C PRO A 183 -8.35 -4.33 -3.20
N LEU A 184 -7.30 -3.83 -2.55
CA LEU A 184 -6.07 -4.58 -2.29
C LEU A 184 -6.21 -5.61 -1.17
N GLY A 185 -7.28 -5.53 -0.37
CA GLY A 185 -7.53 -6.53 0.67
C GLY A 185 -8.66 -6.17 1.62
N SER A 186 -8.99 -7.14 2.47
CA SER A 186 -9.85 -6.97 3.64
C SER A 186 -9.01 -6.68 4.87
N THR A 187 -9.60 -6.02 5.86
CA THR A 187 -8.92 -5.80 7.14
C THR A 187 -9.65 -6.52 8.28
N PHE A 188 -8.89 -6.97 9.27
CA PHE A 188 -9.42 -7.66 10.44
C PHE A 188 -9.29 -6.78 11.69
N ARG A 189 -10.27 -6.89 12.59
CA ARG A 189 -10.25 -6.27 13.92
C ARG A 189 -10.58 -7.31 14.96
N ARG A 190 -9.87 -7.28 16.09
CA ARG A 190 -10.24 -8.09 17.25
C ARG A 190 -11.43 -7.42 17.93
N GLY A 191 -12.50 -8.17 18.16
CA GLY A 191 -13.62 -7.65 18.95
C GLY A 191 -13.26 -7.48 20.43
N SER A 192 -14.07 -6.68 21.13
CA SER A 192 -13.86 -6.32 22.53
C SER A 192 -15.04 -6.81 23.37
N PRO A 193 -14.85 -7.17 24.66
CA PRO A 193 -15.95 -7.42 25.58
C PRO A 193 -16.94 -6.24 25.67
N THR A 194 -16.44 -5.02 25.44
CA THR A 194 -17.23 -3.78 25.51
C THR A 194 -17.90 -3.40 24.19
N PHE A 195 -17.61 -4.10 23.10
CA PHE A 195 -18.17 -3.79 21.79
C PHE A 195 -19.14 -4.89 21.35
N HIS A 196 -20.37 -4.47 21.04
CA HIS A 196 -21.39 -5.35 20.47
C HIS A 196 -21.76 -4.80 19.09
N PHE A 197 -21.79 -5.69 18.10
CA PHE A 197 -22.28 -5.34 16.77
C PHE A 197 -23.80 -5.44 16.78
N VAL A 198 -24.51 -4.39 16.37
CA VAL A 198 -25.98 -4.39 16.34
C VAL A 198 -26.44 -4.34 14.90
N HIS A 199 -27.26 -5.31 14.50
CA HIS A 199 -27.86 -5.36 13.17
C HIS A 199 -29.33 -5.80 13.29
N GLU A 200 -30.24 -5.04 12.69
CA GLU A 200 -31.69 -5.30 12.73
C GLU A 200 -32.25 -5.52 14.14
N GLY A 201 -31.72 -4.77 15.13
CA GLY A 201 -32.13 -4.87 16.53
C GLY A 201 -31.53 -6.06 17.30
N ILE A 202 -30.79 -6.94 16.64
CA ILE A 202 -30.07 -8.05 17.28
C ILE A 202 -28.65 -7.59 17.65
N SER A 203 -28.27 -7.82 18.91
CA SER A 203 -26.94 -7.52 19.43
C SER A 203 -26.06 -8.77 19.41
N TYR A 204 -24.92 -8.67 18.75
CA TYR A 204 -23.93 -9.73 18.61
C TYR A 204 -22.69 -9.39 19.47
N PRO A 205 -22.37 -10.20 20.50
CA PRO A 205 -21.16 -10.01 21.28
C PRO A 205 -19.93 -10.22 20.39
N THR A 206 -18.95 -9.33 20.48
CA THR A 206 -17.73 -9.43 19.66
C THR A 206 -16.52 -9.94 20.43
N GLU A 207 -16.67 -10.22 21.74
CA GLU A 207 -15.61 -10.80 22.55
C GLU A 207 -15.09 -12.09 21.90
N ASN A 208 -13.77 -12.21 21.80
CA ASN A 208 -13.07 -13.33 21.16
C ASN A 208 -13.35 -13.51 19.65
N ALA A 209 -14.16 -12.66 19.02
CA ALA A 209 -14.41 -12.68 17.58
C ALA A 209 -13.32 -11.91 16.81
N LEU A 210 -13.14 -12.29 15.54
CA LEU A 210 -12.45 -11.48 14.54
C LEU A 210 -13.50 -10.87 13.62
N ILE A 211 -13.55 -9.55 13.56
CA ILE A 211 -14.44 -8.79 12.69
C ILE A 211 -13.67 -8.45 11.42
N GLN A 212 -14.15 -8.93 10.27
CA GLN A 212 -13.56 -8.63 8.98
C GLN A 212 -14.39 -7.56 8.27
N THR A 213 -13.74 -6.49 7.83
CA THR A 213 -14.32 -5.58 6.83
C THR A 213 -13.93 -6.07 5.45
N ASN A 214 -14.92 -6.11 4.54
CA ASN A 214 -14.70 -6.56 3.17
C ASN A 214 -15.05 -5.41 2.19
N PRO A 215 -14.06 -4.58 1.81
CA PRO A 215 -14.26 -3.51 0.85
C PRO A 215 -14.82 -4.00 -0.48
N THR A 216 -14.41 -5.17 -0.98
CA THR A 216 -14.90 -5.73 -2.24
C THR A 216 -16.43 -5.86 -2.24
N VAL A 217 -17.00 -6.42 -1.18
CA VAL A 217 -18.46 -6.57 -1.05
C VAL A 217 -19.14 -5.20 -0.91
N VAL A 218 -18.59 -4.32 -0.06
CA VAL A 218 -19.15 -2.98 0.14
C VAL A 218 -19.14 -2.15 -1.15
N HIS A 219 -18.10 -2.30 -1.96
CA HIS A 219 -17.89 -1.55 -3.19
C HIS A 219 -18.74 -2.03 -4.38
N LEU A 220 -19.23 -3.28 -4.34
CA LEU A 220 -20.07 -3.87 -5.39
C LEU A 220 -21.57 -3.85 -5.06
N ARG A 221 -21.93 -3.38 -3.87
CA ARG A 221 -23.32 -3.22 -3.43
C ARG A 221 -24.03 -2.11 -4.18
N SER A 222 -25.05 -2.45 -4.97
CA SER A 222 -25.81 -1.50 -5.80
C SER A 222 -26.64 -0.50 -5.00
N ASP A 223 -26.99 -0.81 -3.75
CA ASP A 223 -27.65 0.12 -2.83
C ASP A 223 -26.70 1.20 -2.30
N LEU A 224 -25.39 0.97 -2.36
CA LEU A 224 -24.35 1.93 -1.97
C LEU A 224 -23.67 2.59 -3.17
N TRP A 225 -23.57 1.86 -4.28
CA TRP A 225 -22.87 2.24 -5.50
C TRP A 225 -23.80 2.11 -6.72
N PRO A 226 -24.34 3.22 -7.22
CA PRO A 226 -25.08 3.24 -8.48
C PRO A 226 -24.20 2.71 -9.61
N ARG A 227 -24.72 1.75 -10.40
CA ARG A 227 -23.95 1.07 -11.47
C ARG A 227 -22.63 0.49 -10.93
N ALA A 228 -22.74 -0.32 -9.86
CA ALA A 228 -21.60 -0.78 -9.07
C ALA A 228 -20.56 -1.60 -9.85
N THR A 229 -20.97 -2.34 -10.87
CA THR A 229 -20.05 -3.18 -11.67
C THR A 229 -19.30 -2.40 -12.74
N GLU A 230 -19.71 -1.17 -13.03
CA GLU A 230 -19.14 -0.36 -14.09
C GLU A 230 -17.99 0.51 -13.57
N PHE A 231 -16.93 0.61 -14.37
CA PHE A 231 -15.79 1.49 -14.10
C PHE A 231 -16.14 2.94 -14.52
N LEU A 232 -16.54 3.77 -13.56
CA LEU A 232 -16.99 5.15 -13.81
C LEU A 232 -16.27 6.13 -12.87
N PRO A 233 -15.09 6.66 -13.24
CA PRO A 233 -14.37 7.66 -12.44
C PRO A 233 -15.23 8.89 -12.11
N GLU A 234 -16.15 9.26 -13.00
CA GLU A 234 -17.02 10.43 -12.92
C GLU A 234 -17.82 10.47 -11.61
N ARG A 235 -18.10 9.33 -10.98
CA ARG A 235 -18.81 9.26 -9.69
C ARG A 235 -18.11 10.02 -8.56
N PHE A 236 -16.80 10.24 -8.69
CA PHE A 236 -16.02 11.03 -7.73
C PHE A 236 -15.96 12.53 -8.06
N LEU A 237 -16.46 12.94 -9.23
CA LEU A 237 -16.40 14.31 -9.76
C LEU A 237 -17.77 15.00 -9.82
N VAL A 238 -18.85 14.23 -9.81
CA VAL A 238 -20.21 14.77 -9.77
C VAL A 238 -20.54 15.42 -8.41
N ALA A 239 -21.51 16.34 -8.43
CA ALA A 239 -22.06 16.96 -7.23
C ALA A 239 -22.71 15.92 -6.30
N ASP A 240 -22.86 16.28 -5.02
CA ASP A 240 -23.35 15.36 -3.99
C ASP A 240 -24.82 14.95 -4.17
N ASP A 241 -25.63 15.72 -4.90
CA ASP A 241 -27.02 15.43 -5.26
C ASP A 241 -27.17 14.58 -6.53
N ASN A 242 -26.06 14.29 -7.22
CA ASN A 242 -26.10 13.52 -8.46
C ASN A 242 -26.42 12.03 -8.17
N PRO A 243 -27.33 11.40 -8.94
CA PRO A 243 -27.67 9.97 -8.75
C PRO A 243 -26.51 8.99 -8.89
N LEU A 244 -25.39 9.37 -9.50
CA LEU A 244 -24.19 8.55 -9.63
C LEU A 244 -23.29 8.60 -8.39
N ARG A 245 -23.50 9.58 -7.50
CA ARG A 245 -22.71 9.78 -6.28
C ARG A 245 -22.92 8.57 -5.35
N PRO A 246 -21.83 7.93 -4.86
CA PRO A 246 -21.98 6.85 -3.91
C PRO A 246 -22.48 7.34 -2.56
N VAL A 247 -23.07 6.44 -1.78
CA VAL A 247 -23.46 6.72 -0.40
C VAL A 247 -22.25 7.21 0.40
N LYS A 248 -22.45 8.20 1.25
CA LYS A 248 -21.39 8.78 2.09
C LYS A 248 -20.64 7.68 2.86
N ASN A 249 -19.31 7.76 2.86
CA ASN A 249 -18.41 6.81 3.53
C ASN A 249 -18.44 5.36 2.96
N ALA A 250 -19.06 5.13 1.80
CA ALA A 250 -19.07 3.81 1.16
C ALA A 250 -17.72 3.43 0.52
N TRP A 251 -16.86 4.40 0.23
CA TRP A 251 -15.49 4.15 -0.27
C TRP A 251 -14.56 3.80 0.89
N ARG A 252 -14.06 2.57 0.87
CA ARG A 252 -13.35 1.89 1.97
C ARG A 252 -12.01 1.30 1.55
N ALA A 253 -11.41 1.79 0.47
CA ALA A 253 -10.11 1.30 -0.03
C ALA A 253 -8.98 1.40 1.01
N PHE A 254 -8.99 2.45 1.83
CA PHE A 254 -8.03 2.68 2.92
C PHE A 254 -8.65 2.52 4.32
N GLU A 255 -9.87 1.97 4.38
CA GLU A 255 -10.72 1.91 5.58
C GLU A 255 -10.97 3.28 6.25
N LEU A 256 -11.72 3.29 7.35
CA LEU A 256 -12.07 4.51 8.10
C LEU A 256 -11.84 4.31 9.60
N GLY A 257 -11.77 5.43 10.33
CA GLY A 257 -11.63 5.45 11.78
C GLY A 257 -10.18 5.46 12.26
N HIS A 258 -9.95 5.05 13.52
CA HIS A 258 -8.65 5.17 14.19
C HIS A 258 -7.53 4.30 13.57
N THR A 259 -7.92 3.26 12.84
CA THR A 259 -7.04 2.32 12.13
C THR A 259 -7.14 2.48 10.61
N ARG A 260 -7.56 3.66 10.13
CA ARG A 260 -7.45 3.98 8.70
C ARG A 260 -5.98 3.90 8.28
N CYS A 261 -5.74 3.58 7.01
CA CYS A 261 -4.39 3.48 6.48
C CYS A 261 -3.61 4.78 6.73
N ILE A 262 -2.50 4.69 7.46
CA ILE A 262 -1.61 5.83 7.68
C ILE A 262 -0.88 6.26 6.41
N GLY A 263 -0.73 5.34 5.45
CA GLY A 263 -0.06 5.55 4.17
C GLY A 263 -0.96 6.03 3.04
N GLU A 264 -2.25 6.33 3.28
CA GLU A 264 -3.22 6.72 2.25
C GLU A 264 -2.71 7.88 1.37
N GLU A 265 -2.25 8.97 1.98
CA GLU A 265 -1.77 10.14 1.24
C GLU A 265 -0.53 9.84 0.40
N LEU A 266 0.40 9.05 0.95
CA LEU A 266 1.61 8.63 0.24
C LEU A 266 1.25 7.72 -0.94
N ALA A 267 0.39 6.72 -0.73
CA ALA A 267 -0.04 5.80 -1.77
C ALA A 267 -0.77 6.54 -2.90
N MET A 268 -1.69 7.45 -2.57
CA MET A 268 -2.38 8.29 -3.55
C MET A 268 -1.41 9.15 -4.36
N MET A 269 -0.37 9.71 -3.72
CA MET A 269 0.67 10.47 -4.40
C MET A 269 1.51 9.59 -5.35
N GLU A 270 1.97 8.43 -4.87
CA GLU A 270 2.78 7.49 -5.65
C GLU A 270 2.01 6.95 -6.86
N MET A 271 0.74 6.58 -6.69
CA MET A 271 -0.11 6.13 -7.80
C MET A 271 -0.34 7.23 -8.84
N LYS A 272 -0.53 8.48 -8.42
CA LYS A 272 -0.63 9.62 -9.36
C LYS A 272 0.66 9.81 -10.14
N LEU A 273 1.80 9.77 -9.46
CA LEU A 273 3.12 9.88 -10.09
C LEU A 273 3.33 8.75 -11.09
N ALA A 274 3.02 7.51 -10.70
CA ALA A 274 3.11 6.36 -11.59
C ALA A 274 2.25 6.56 -12.85
N LEU A 275 0.99 6.95 -12.72
CA LEU A 275 0.12 7.22 -13.87
C LEU A 275 0.65 8.35 -14.75
N VAL A 276 1.11 9.46 -14.18
CA VAL A 276 1.68 10.59 -14.94
C VAL A 276 2.90 10.16 -15.75
N LEU A 277 3.80 9.39 -15.15
CA LEU A 277 5.06 8.99 -15.79
C LEU A 277 4.86 7.87 -16.82
N THR A 278 3.80 7.07 -16.68
CA THR A 278 3.56 5.93 -17.56
C THR A 278 2.57 6.26 -18.67
N VAL A 279 1.41 6.84 -18.37
CA VAL A 279 0.34 7.11 -19.35
C VAL A 279 0.77 8.11 -20.43
N ARG A 280 1.71 9.01 -20.11
CA ARG A 280 2.21 10.01 -21.07
C ARG A 280 3.30 9.50 -22.00
N GLU A 281 4.07 8.50 -21.57
CA GLU A 281 5.23 8.00 -22.32
C GLU A 281 4.94 6.67 -23.02
N LEU A 282 3.98 5.89 -22.50
CA LEU A 282 3.68 4.56 -22.97
C LEU A 282 2.29 4.49 -23.62
N GLU A 283 2.22 3.72 -24.70
CA GLU A 283 0.97 3.21 -25.21
C GLU A 283 0.72 1.83 -24.61
N PHE A 284 -0.49 1.65 -24.07
CA PHE A 284 -0.89 0.40 -23.45
C PHE A 284 -1.67 -0.42 -24.45
N ASP A 285 -1.08 -1.52 -24.88
CA ASP A 285 -1.77 -2.61 -25.56
C ASP A 285 -1.65 -3.88 -24.71
N PHE A 286 -2.70 -4.68 -24.66
CA PHE A 286 -2.75 -5.89 -23.84
C PHE A 286 -3.03 -7.12 -24.71
N ASP A 287 -1.95 -7.85 -25.03
CA ASP A 287 -2.03 -9.14 -25.70
C ASP A 287 -2.34 -10.27 -24.70
N TRP A 288 -3.63 -10.50 -24.45
CA TRP A 288 -4.08 -11.60 -23.59
C TRP A 288 -3.68 -12.97 -24.14
N GLU A 289 -3.71 -13.16 -25.47
CA GLU A 289 -3.34 -14.43 -26.08
C GLU A 289 -1.86 -14.74 -25.89
N GLY A 290 -0.99 -13.73 -26.07
CA GLY A 290 0.44 -13.82 -25.78
C GLY A 290 0.72 -14.09 -24.30
N TRP A 291 -0.01 -13.44 -23.39
CA TRP A 291 0.11 -13.66 -21.95
C TRP A 291 -0.29 -15.09 -21.55
N HIS A 292 -1.42 -15.60 -22.07
CA HIS A 292 -1.84 -16.99 -21.83
C HIS A 292 -0.78 -17.99 -22.33
N LYS A 293 -0.21 -17.77 -23.52
CA LYS A 293 0.86 -18.63 -24.06
C LYS A 293 2.10 -18.64 -23.16
N GLN A 294 2.49 -17.51 -22.57
CA GLN A 294 3.61 -17.44 -21.62
C GLN A 294 3.32 -18.14 -20.29
N GLN A 295 2.08 -18.05 -19.79
CA GLN A 295 1.65 -18.74 -18.56
C GLN A 295 1.76 -20.26 -18.69
N TYR A 296 1.40 -20.86 -19.84
CA TYR A 296 1.56 -22.30 -20.08
C TYR A 296 3.04 -22.75 -20.09
N VAL A 297 3.95 -21.91 -20.56
CA VAL A 297 5.39 -22.19 -20.53
C VAL A 297 5.92 -22.12 -19.09
N CYS A 298 5.47 -21.15 -18.29
CA CYS A 298 5.94 -20.94 -16.92
C CYS A 298 5.30 -21.90 -15.90
N SER A 299 4.06 -22.33 -16.10
CA SER A 299 3.35 -23.28 -15.24
C SER A 299 3.87 -24.72 -15.37
N SER A 300 4.59 -25.04 -16.44
CA SER A 300 5.34 -26.31 -16.56
C SER A 300 6.50 -26.43 -15.57
N LEU A 301 6.85 -25.35 -14.84
CA LEU A 301 8.00 -25.28 -13.93
C LEU A 301 7.71 -24.86 -12.48
N HIS A 302 6.48 -24.47 -12.10
CA HIS A 302 6.12 -24.29 -10.68
C HIS A 302 4.61 -24.42 -10.44
N PHE A 303 4.23 -25.53 -9.80
CA PHE A 303 2.95 -25.68 -9.11
C PHE A 303 3.00 -24.83 -7.83
N LEU A 304 2.17 -23.79 -7.69
CA LEU A 304 1.64 -23.27 -6.40
C LEU A 304 0.53 -22.22 -6.66
N GLY A 305 -0.66 -22.71 -7.00
CA GLY A 305 -1.98 -22.31 -6.49
C GLY A 305 -2.31 -20.84 -6.15
N PHE A 306 -2.21 -19.92 -7.11
CA PHE A 306 -3.07 -18.72 -7.12
C PHE A 306 -3.67 -18.57 -8.52
N ASP A 307 -4.82 -19.24 -8.73
CA ASP A 307 -5.63 -19.00 -9.92
C ASP A 307 -6.19 -17.58 -9.84
N ALA A 308 -5.74 -16.73 -10.76
CA ALA A 308 -6.33 -15.43 -10.99
C ALA A 308 -7.81 -15.63 -11.37
N ILE A 309 -8.71 -15.02 -10.61
CA ILE A 309 -10.13 -15.01 -10.91
C ILE A 309 -10.34 -14.10 -12.12
N TYR A 310 -10.71 -14.69 -13.27
CA TYR A 310 -11.08 -14.02 -14.50
C TYR A 310 -12.52 -13.51 -14.42
N PHE A 311 -12.79 -12.32 -14.97
CA PHE A 311 -14.12 -11.94 -15.46
C PHE A 311 -13.98 -11.07 -16.71
N ASP A 312 -14.80 -11.40 -17.72
CA ASP A 312 -15.02 -10.68 -18.99
C ASP A 312 -15.59 -9.27 -18.79
#